data_AF-A0A7X6Y3R4-F1
#
_entry.id   AF-A0A7X6Y3R4-F1
#
_cell.length_a   1.000
_cell.length_b   1.000
_cell.length_c   1.000
_cell.angle_alpha   90.00
_cell.angle_beta   90.00
_cell.angle_gamma   90.00
#
_symmetry.space_group_name_H-M   'P 1'
#
loop_
_entity.id
_entity.type
_entity.pdbx_description
1 polymer ?
#
loop_
_entity_poly.entity_id
_entity_poly.type
_entity_poly.pdbx_seq_one_letter_code
_entity_poly.pdbx_strand_id
1 'polypeptide(L)' 'MNEDIIRETLEYGIEINVYTVNDQDVMQHFISSDVTGIITDYPDRLRHVLNMH' A
#
# COMPACT_ATOMS: atom_id res chain seq x y z
N MET A 1 0.49 -4.17 -9.56
CA MET A 1 -0.65 -3.27 -9.84
C MET A 1 -0.18 -2.25 -10.87
N ASN A 2 -1.05 -1.65 -11.68
CA ASN A 2 -0.59 -0.66 -12.66
C ASN A 2 -0.45 0.70 -11.97
N GLU A 3 0.77 1.24 -11.91
CA GLU A 3 1.09 2.53 -11.29
C GLU A 3 0.35 3.71 -11.92
N ASP A 4 0.08 3.66 -13.23
CA ASP A 4 -0.66 4.71 -13.92
C ASP A 4 -2.09 4.83 -13.41
N ILE A 5 -2.75 3.69 -13.15
CA ILE A 5 -4.12 3.66 -12.61
C ILE A 5 -4.13 4.21 -11.18
N ILE A 6 -3.11 3.89 -10.39
CA ILE A 6 -3.01 4.39 -9.01
C ILE A 6 -2.90 5.91 -9.01
N ARG A 7 -1.96 6.46 -9.79
CA ARG A 7 -1.77 7.89 -9.90
C ARG A 7 -3.02 8.61 -10.39
N GLU A 8 -3.65 8.13 -11.47
CA GLU A 8 -4.87 8.74 -12.01
C GLU A 8 -5.99 8.74 -10.95
N THR A 9 -6.18 7.62 -10.24
CA THR A 9 -7.17 7.50 -9.17
C THR A 9 -6.92 8.51 -8.04
N LEU A 10 -5.66 8.68 -7.63
CA LEU A 10 -5.26 9.65 -6.62
C LEU A 10 -5.45 11.10 -7.09
N GLU A 11 -5.22 11.39 -8.38
CA GLU A 11 -5.49 12.72 -8.97
C GLU A 11 -6.97 13.10 -8.92
N TYR A 12 -7.87 12.11 -8.98
CA TYR A 12 -9.31 12.30 -8.75
C TYR A 12 -9.69 12.39 -7.27
N GLY A 13 -8.72 12.33 -6.35
CA GLY A 13 -8.96 12.38 -4.90
C GLY A 13 -9.61 11.11 -4.35
N ILE A 14 -9.47 9.98 -5.06
CA ILE A 14 -10.02 8.69 -4.63
C ILE A 14 -8.95 7.92 -3.87
N GLU A 15 -9.27 7.50 -2.65
CA GLU A 15 -8.39 6.67 -1.81
C GLU A 15 -8.29 5.22 -2.35
N ILE A 16 -7.10 4.63 -2.28
CA ILE A 16 -6.84 3.25 -2.70
C ILE A 16 -6.37 2.43 -1.49
N ASN A 17 -7.24 1.53 -1.04
CA ASN A 17 -6.96 0.61 0.05
C ASN A 17 -6.84 -0.83 -0.49
N VAL A 18 -5.70 -1.49 -0.26
CA VAL A 18 -5.47 -2.87 -0.71
C VAL A 18 -5.81 -3.90 0.38
N TYR A 19 -6.37 -5.04 -0.02
CA TYR A 19 -6.76 -6.13 0.89
C TYR A 19 -6.48 -7.51 0.26
N THR A 20 -6.17 -8.57 1.00
CA THR A 20 -5.44 -8.59 2.29
C THR A 20 -3.98 -8.83 1.96
N VAL A 21 -3.07 -7.97 2.43
CA VAL A 21 -1.63 -8.07 2.11
C VAL A 21 -0.88 -8.49 3.36
N ASN A 22 -0.27 -9.68 3.34
CA ASN A 22 0.42 -10.27 4.50
C ASN A 22 1.94 -10.43 4.30
N ASP A 23 2.40 -10.25 3.07
CA ASP A 23 3.79 -10.33 2.67
C ASP A 23 4.46 -8.96 2.73
N GLN A 24 5.67 -8.88 3.31
CA GLN A 24 6.36 -7.60 3.54
C GLN A 24 6.89 -6.97 2.25
N ASP A 25 7.35 -7.77 1.29
CA ASP A 25 7.86 -7.26 0.01
C ASP A 25 6.69 -6.67 -0.80
N VAL A 26 5.52 -7.31 -0.73
CA VAL A 26 4.29 -6.78 -1.34
C VAL A 26 3.81 -5.51 -0.63
N MET A 27 3.90 -5.43 0.71
CA MET A 27 3.61 -4.19 1.44
C MET A 27 4.53 -3.05 0.97
N GLN A 28 5.84 -3.31 0.86
CA GLN A 28 6.81 -2.33 0.36
C GLN A 28 6.46 -1.86 -1.05
N HIS A 29 6.12 -2.78 -1.95
CA HIS A 29 5.69 -2.42 -3.30
C HIS A 29 4.48 -1.47 -3.28
N PHE A 30 3.43 -1.79 -2.52
CA PHE A 30 2.25 -0.93 -2.47
C PHE A 30 2.51 0.44 -1.83
N ILE A 31 3.34 0.48 -0.77
CA ILE A 31 3.77 1.75 -0.16
C ILE A 31 4.53 2.59 -1.19
N SER A 32 5.44 1.98 -1.96
CA SER A 32 6.18 2.68 -3.02
C SER A 32 5.30 3.16 -4.18
N SER A 33 4.09 2.60 -4.31
CA SER A 33 3.10 3.00 -5.30
C SER A 33 2.05 3.98 -4.73
N ASP A 34 2.27 4.58 -3.56
CA ASP A 34 1.40 5.60 -2.96
C ASP A 34 -0.05 5.13 -2.67
N VAL A 35 -0.25 3.83 -2.38
CA VAL A 35 -1.57 3.40 -1.86
C VAL A 35 -1.88 4.10 -0.54
N THR A 36 -3.15 4.42 -0.30
CA THR A 36 -3.57 5.16 0.90
C THR A 36 -3.71 4.27 2.13
N GLY A 37 -3.86 2.97 1.94
CA GLY A 37 -3.99 2.02 3.06
C GLY A 37 -3.73 0.57 2.69
N ILE A 38 -3.26 -0.19 3.68
CA ILE A 38 -3.03 -1.63 3.57
C ILE A 38 -3.83 -2.33 4.68
N ILE A 39 -4.74 -3.22 4.28
CA ILE A 39 -5.48 -4.11 5.17
C ILE A 39 -4.68 -5.42 5.27
N THR A 40 -4.29 -5.79 6.49
CA THR A 40 -3.41 -6.93 6.76
C THR A 40 -3.82 -7.66 8.04
N ASP A 41 -3.54 -8.97 8.08
CA ASP A 41 -3.65 -9.76 9.31
C ASP A 41 -2.42 -9.58 10.22
N TYR A 42 -1.35 -8.94 9.73
CA TYR A 42 -0.09 -8.74 10.43
C TYR A 42 0.27 -7.24 10.55
N PRO A 43 -0.47 -6.47 11.38
CA PRO A 43 -0.26 -5.03 11.52
C PRO A 43 1.14 -4.68 12.08
N ASP A 44 1.74 -5.59 12.85
CA ASP A 44 3.11 -5.52 13.34
C ASP A 44 4.15 -5.54 12.21
N ARG A 45 3.95 -6.39 11.19
CA ARG A 45 4.83 -6.42 10.01
C ARG A 45 4.69 -5.14 9.20
N LEU A 46 3.47 -4.68 8.95
CA LEU A 46 3.23 -3.42 8.26
C LEU A 46 3.89 -2.25 9.00
N ARG A 47 3.79 -2.23 10.34
CA ARG A 47 4.45 -1.21 11.17
C ARG A 47 5.98 -1.29 11.07
N HIS A 48 6.55 -2.49 10.98
CA HIS A 48 7.99 -2.64 10.74
C HIS A 48 8.39 -2.04 9.39
N VAL A 49 7.68 -2.39 8.31
CA VAL A 49 7.93 -1.90 6.95
C VAL A 49 7.85 -0.37 6.87
N LEU A 50 6.85 0.25 7.53
CA LEU A 50 6.67 1.70 7.57
C LEU A 50 7.80 2.44 8.31
N ASN A 51 8.42 1.82 9.31
CA ASN A 51 9.50 2.43 10.09
C ASN A 51 10.90 2.22 9.48
N MET A 52 11.03 1.42 8.42
CA MET A 52 12.30 1.22 7.70
C MET A 52 12.60 2.34 6.69
N HIS A 53 11.67 3.26 6.46
CA HIS A 53 11.78 4.38 5.52
C HIS A 53 12.17 5.68 6.22
#